data_AF-A0A0D4CIU3-F1
#
_entry.id   AF-A0A0D4CIU3-F1
#
_cell.length_a   1.000
_cell.length_b   1.000
_cell.length_c   1.000
_cell.angle_alpha   90.00
_cell.angle_beta   90.00
_cell.angle_gamma   90.00
#
_symmetry.space_group_name_H-M   'P 1'
#
loop_
_entity.id
_entity.type
_entity.pdbx_description
1 polymer ?
#
loop_
_entity_poly.entity_id
_entity_poly.type
_entity_poly.pdbx_seq_one_letter_code
_entity_poly.pdbx_strand_id
1 'polypeptide(L)'
;MIASQIVDQIASKVVEKLQQSRNFESPQQMTFEDSLHKLFHNKSREWVKYYVIHKYPEILTENGGWITKPAGRGVRIRIIDVARAKKWLKVNNNKIDWNAPEPVTLRRRQGVVKPIKHNNDKISERKSSL
;
A
#
# COMPACT_ATOMS: atom_id res chain seq x y z
N MET A 1 9.84 -17.84 54.34
CA MET A 1 10.56 -16.69 53.77
C MET A 1 10.97 -16.87 52.29
N ILE A 2 11.40 -18.05 51.83
CA ILE A 2 11.84 -18.28 50.43
C ILE A 2 10.70 -18.17 49.39
N ALA A 3 9.49 -18.62 49.73
CA ALA A 3 8.36 -18.63 48.80
C ALA A 3 7.90 -17.22 48.36
N SER A 4 7.98 -16.20 49.24
CA SER A 4 7.58 -14.84 48.85
C SER A 4 8.58 -14.19 47.90
N GLN A 5 9.89 -14.42 48.10
CA GLN A 5 10.93 -13.92 47.19
C GLN A 5 10.78 -14.45 45.76
N ILE A 6 10.37 -15.71 45.59
CA ILE A 6 10.13 -16.30 44.27
C ILE A 6 8.91 -15.63 43.60
N VAL A 7 7.85 -15.41 44.36
CA VAL A 7 6.64 -14.73 43.85
C VAL A 7 6.95 -13.30 43.43
N ASP A 8 7.73 -12.56 44.21
CA ASP A 8 8.13 -11.18 43.90
C ASP A 8 9.00 -11.11 42.63
N GLN A 9 9.90 -12.08 42.44
CA GLN A 9 10.71 -12.17 41.22
C GLN A 9 9.88 -12.49 39.98
N ILE A 10 8.89 -13.39 40.11
CA ILE A 10 7.96 -13.71 39.02
C ILE A 10 7.11 -12.49 38.68
N ALA A 11 6.56 -11.81 39.69
CA ALA A 11 5.76 -10.60 39.51
C ALA A 11 6.55 -9.51 38.77
N SER A 12 7.80 -9.28 39.17
CA SER A 12 8.68 -8.29 38.55
C SER A 12 8.96 -8.61 37.08
N LYS A 13 9.26 -9.87 36.75
CA LYS A 13 9.49 -10.30 35.36
C LYS A 13 8.23 -10.22 34.51
N VAL A 14 7.06 -10.51 35.07
CA VAL A 14 5.78 -10.37 34.37
C VAL A 14 5.48 -8.89 34.10
N VAL A 15 5.71 -8.01 35.07
CA VAL A 15 5.53 -6.56 34.92
C VAL A 15 6.48 -6.00 33.86
N GLU A 16 7.76 -6.36 33.86
CA GLU A 16 8.72 -5.95 32.82
C GLU A 16 8.30 -6.42 31.42
N LYS A 17 7.87 -7.68 31.29
CA LYS A 17 7.44 -8.23 30.00
C LYS A 17 6.15 -7.58 29.50
N LEU A 18 5.23 -7.25 30.41
CA LEU A 18 4.01 -6.50 30.11
C LEU A 18 4.29 -5.03 29.77
N GLN A 19 5.29 -4.40 30.40
CA GLN A 19 5.73 -3.03 30.09
C GLN A 19 6.42 -2.96 28.73
N GLN A 20 7.30 -3.92 28.41
CA GLN A 20 7.94 -4.04 27.10
C GLN A 20 6.91 -4.23 25.97
N SER A 21 5.83 -4.96 26.23
CA SER A 21 4.72 -5.12 25.28
C SER A 21 3.71 -3.95 25.30
N ARG A 22 3.73 -3.11 26.34
CA ARG A 22 2.96 -1.85 26.46
C ARG A 22 3.69 -0.62 25.95
N ASN A 23 4.92 -0.73 25.45
CA ASN A 23 5.51 0.30 24.61
C ASN A 23 4.66 0.41 23.33
N PHE A 24 3.58 1.18 23.42
CA PHE A 24 2.76 1.65 22.32
C PHE A 24 3.65 2.60 21.50
N GLU A 25 4.62 2.04 20.77
CA GLU A 25 5.22 2.77 19.68
C GLU A 25 4.07 3.18 18.76
N SER A 26 3.99 4.48 18.47
CA SER A 26 2.97 5.00 17.57
C SER A 26 3.02 4.17 16.28
N PRO A 27 1.88 3.70 15.75
CA PRO A 27 1.87 2.85 14.58
C PRO A 27 2.75 3.48 13.50
N GLN A 28 3.76 2.73 13.06
CA GLN A 28 4.70 3.26 12.08
C GLN A 28 3.92 3.74 10.86
N GLN A 29 4.05 5.01 10.53
CA GLN A 29 3.43 5.61 9.35
C GLN A 29 4.41 5.60 8.18
N MET A 30 3.89 5.59 6.96
CA MET A 30 4.72 5.81 5.76
C MET A 30 3.98 6.61 4.70
N THR A 31 4.76 7.27 3.85
CA THR A 31 4.25 7.96 2.67
C THR A 31 3.66 6.94 1.69
N PHE A 32 2.77 7.40 0.82
CA PHE A 32 2.21 6.51 -0.19
C PHE A 32 3.28 6.07 -1.19
N GLU A 33 4.20 6.97 -1.55
CA GLU A 33 5.34 6.70 -2.42
C GLU A 33 6.22 5.56 -1.87
N ASP A 34 6.60 5.61 -0.59
CA ASP A 34 7.38 4.54 0.04
C ASP A 34 6.62 3.22 0.07
N SER A 35 5.30 3.29 0.27
CA SER A 35 4.44 2.11 0.31
C SER A 35 4.39 1.37 -1.02
N LEU A 36 4.52 2.08 -2.15
CA LEU A 36 4.53 1.44 -3.47
C LEU A 36 5.68 0.42 -3.58
N HIS A 37 6.87 0.82 -3.13
CA HIS A 37 8.03 -0.05 -3.15
C HIS A 37 7.96 -1.14 -2.07
N LYS A 38 7.61 -0.76 -0.83
CA LYS A 38 7.70 -1.67 0.34
C LYS A 38 6.53 -2.64 0.47
N LEU A 39 5.33 -2.27 0.02
CA LEU A 39 4.10 -3.02 0.24
C LEU A 39 3.43 -3.47 -1.05
N PHE A 40 3.54 -2.69 -2.13
CA PHE A 40 2.82 -2.94 -3.37
C PHE A 40 3.71 -3.36 -4.54
N HIS A 41 4.89 -3.93 -4.28
CA HIS A 41 5.76 -4.53 -5.31
C HIS A 41 6.05 -3.59 -6.50
N ASN A 42 6.32 -2.31 -6.23
CA ASN A 42 6.58 -1.27 -7.23
C ASN A 42 5.41 -0.99 -8.20
N LYS A 43 4.17 -1.35 -7.85
CA LYS A 43 3.00 -0.97 -8.64
C LYS A 43 2.79 0.54 -8.63
N SER A 44 2.22 1.05 -9.73
CA SER A 44 1.94 2.47 -9.87
C SER A 44 0.86 2.95 -8.88
N ARG A 45 0.82 4.26 -8.62
CA ARG A 45 -0.22 4.88 -7.78
C ARG A 45 -1.63 4.56 -8.30
N GLU A 46 -1.82 4.63 -9.61
CA GLU A 46 -3.12 4.39 -10.23
C GLU A 46 -3.51 2.93 -10.17
N TRP A 47 -2.55 2.02 -10.33
CA TRP A 47 -2.77 0.59 -10.13
C TRP A 47 -3.26 0.28 -8.71
N VAL A 48 -2.56 0.79 -7.69
CA VAL A 48 -2.92 0.55 -6.28
C VAL A 48 -4.29 1.18 -5.96
N LYS A 49 -4.56 2.39 -6.44
CA LYS A 49 -5.89 3.01 -6.26
C LYS A 49 -7.00 2.13 -6.85
N TYR A 50 -6.80 1.63 -8.07
CA TYR A 50 -7.83 0.89 -8.79
C TYR A 50 -8.05 -0.52 -8.24
N TYR A 51 -6.99 -1.31 -8.09
CA TYR A 51 -7.10 -2.72 -7.71
C TYR A 51 -7.10 -2.99 -6.22
N VAL A 52 -6.63 -2.03 -5.41
CA VAL A 52 -6.57 -2.18 -3.95
C VAL A 52 -7.55 -1.24 -3.28
N ILE A 53 -7.36 0.08 -3.39
CA ILE A 53 -8.14 1.05 -2.59
C ILE A 53 -9.62 1.06 -2.98
N HIS A 54 -9.94 1.14 -4.28
CA HIS A 54 -11.33 1.15 -4.74
C HIS A 54 -12.03 -0.20 -4.53
N LYS A 55 -11.29 -1.31 -4.62
CA LYS A 55 -11.86 -2.65 -4.53
C LYS A 55 -12.09 -3.10 -3.08
N TYR A 56 -11.28 -2.60 -2.14
CA TYR A 56 -11.30 -2.99 -0.73
C TYR A 56 -11.47 -1.77 0.17
N PRO A 57 -12.67 -1.17 0.25
CA PRO A 57 -12.89 0.04 1.04
C PRO A 57 -12.65 -0.15 2.54
N GLU A 58 -12.66 -1.38 3.06
CA GLU A 58 -12.38 -1.70 4.46
C GLU A 58 -10.96 -1.32 4.91
N ILE A 59 -10.03 -1.13 3.97
CA ILE A 59 -8.67 -0.70 4.30
C ILE A 59 -8.59 0.80 4.62
N LEU A 60 -9.63 1.58 4.29
CA LEU A 60 -9.68 3.02 4.52
C LEU A 60 -9.81 3.35 6.01
N THR A 61 -9.14 4.41 6.46
CA THR A 61 -9.23 4.89 7.85
C THR A 61 -10.66 5.21 8.30
N GLU A 62 -11.51 5.72 7.40
CA GLU A 62 -12.94 5.99 7.66
C GLU A 62 -13.69 4.71 8.06
N ASN A 63 -13.24 3.55 7.58
CA ASN A 63 -13.81 2.24 7.89
C ASN A 63 -12.97 1.47 8.92
N GLY A 64 -12.13 2.19 9.68
CA GLY A 64 -11.25 1.62 10.69
C GLY A 64 -10.05 0.87 10.12
N GLY A 65 -9.68 1.10 8.86
CA GLY A 65 -8.51 0.51 8.21
C GLY A 65 -7.19 1.25 8.49
N TRP A 66 -6.24 1.17 7.55
CA TRP A 66 -4.83 1.58 7.74
C TRP A 66 -4.31 2.55 6.66
N ILE A 67 -5.11 2.94 5.67
CA ILE A 67 -4.74 3.92 4.64
C ILE A 67 -5.72 5.08 4.60
N THR A 68 -5.22 6.30 4.47
CA THR A 68 -6.11 7.47 4.33
C THR A 68 -6.82 7.45 2.98
N LYS A 69 -8.05 7.98 2.96
CA LYS A 69 -8.83 8.06 1.74
C LYS A 69 -8.16 8.95 0.69
N PRO A 70 -8.13 8.53 -0.59
CA PRO A 70 -7.81 9.44 -1.68
C PRO A 70 -8.93 10.48 -1.79
N ALA A 71 -8.71 11.66 -1.19
CA ALA A 71 -9.55 12.83 -1.40
C ALA A 71 -9.02 13.66 -2.59
N GLY A 72 -9.73 14.72 -2.98
CA GLY A 72 -9.45 15.55 -4.14
C GLY A 72 -8.05 16.21 -4.16
N ARG A 73 -7.88 17.20 -5.04
CA ARG A 73 -6.57 17.84 -5.28
C ARG A 73 -5.90 18.31 -3.98
N GLY A 74 -4.64 17.94 -3.80
CA GLY A 74 -3.79 18.37 -2.68
C GLY A 74 -3.76 17.43 -1.47
N VAL A 75 -4.68 16.47 -1.35
CA VAL A 75 -4.70 15.56 -0.20
C VAL A 75 -3.75 14.38 -0.44
N ARG A 76 -2.80 14.20 0.48
CA ARG A 76 -1.81 13.12 0.41
C ARG A 76 -2.38 11.85 1.02
N ILE A 77 -2.28 10.75 0.26
CA ILE A 77 -2.52 9.40 0.77
C ILE A 77 -1.37 9.03 1.71
N ARG A 78 -1.68 8.40 2.85
CA ARG A 78 -0.70 7.92 3.83
C ARG A 78 -1.11 6.56 4.37
N ILE A 79 -0.13 5.72 4.65
CA ILE A 79 -0.31 4.51 5.46
C ILE A 79 -0.13 4.91 6.90
N ILE A 80 -1.19 4.80 7.71
CA ILE A 80 -1.17 5.20 9.13
C ILE A 80 -0.74 4.07 10.07
N ASP A 81 -0.81 2.82 9.60
CA ASP A 81 -0.38 1.63 10.36
C ASP A 81 0.23 0.59 9.41
N VAL A 82 1.56 0.58 9.35
CA VAL A 82 2.32 -0.31 8.47
C VAL A 82 2.22 -1.78 8.87
N ALA A 83 2.15 -2.08 10.17
CA ALA A 83 2.07 -3.47 10.64
C ALA A 83 0.73 -4.09 10.22
N ARG A 84 -0.36 -3.33 10.39
CA ARG A 84 -1.69 -3.74 9.95
C ARG A 84 -1.80 -3.85 8.44
N ALA A 85 -1.17 -2.92 7.70
CA ALA A 85 -1.09 -2.99 6.24
C ALA A 85 -0.44 -4.30 5.77
N LYS A 86 0.74 -4.64 6.31
CA LYS A 86 1.45 -5.89 5.98
C LYS A 86 0.62 -7.13 6.31
N LYS A 87 -0.04 -7.15 7.48
CA LYS A 87 -0.90 -8.27 7.88
C LYS A 87 -2.06 -8.45 6.91
N TRP A 88 -2.75 -7.36 6.57
CA TRP A 88 -3.88 -7.40 5.64
C TRP A 88 -3.46 -7.85 4.25
N LEU A 89 -2.34 -7.32 3.74
CA LEU A 89 -1.79 -7.70 2.42
C LEU A 89 -1.40 -9.17 2.38
N LYS A 90 -0.76 -9.70 3.42
CA LYS A 90 -0.42 -11.13 3.51
C LYS A 90 -1.66 -12.02 3.41
N VAL A 91 -2.75 -11.65 4.10
CA VAL A 91 -4.00 -12.42 4.11
C VAL A 91 -4.74 -12.32 2.78
N ASN A 92 -4.74 -11.15 2.14
CA ASN A 92 -5.49 -10.90 0.91
C ASN A 92 -4.64 -11.02 -0.36
N ASN A 93 -3.36 -11.43 -0.23
CA ASN A 93 -2.40 -11.48 -1.33
C ASN A 93 -2.95 -12.25 -2.54
N ASN A 94 -3.61 -13.38 -2.30
CA ASN A 94 -4.12 -14.26 -3.34
C ASN A 94 -5.42 -13.76 -3.98
N LYS A 95 -6.10 -12.79 -3.37
CA LYS A 95 -7.33 -12.16 -3.91
C LYS A 95 -7.01 -11.00 -4.86
N ILE A 96 -5.78 -10.50 -4.80
CA ILE A 96 -5.29 -9.39 -5.62
C ILE A 96 -4.60 -10.00 -6.83
N ASP A 97 -5.10 -9.70 -8.03
CA ASP A 97 -4.39 -10.04 -9.25
C ASP A 97 -3.24 -9.05 -9.45
N TRP A 98 -2.06 -9.39 -8.91
CA TRP A 98 -0.85 -8.57 -9.02
C TRP A 98 -0.32 -8.43 -10.44
N ASN A 99 -0.78 -9.24 -11.40
CA ASN A 99 -0.33 -9.19 -12.79
C ASN A 99 -1.31 -8.41 -13.68
N ALA A 100 -2.37 -7.84 -13.10
CA ALA A 100 -3.33 -7.04 -13.83
C ALA A 100 -2.66 -5.84 -14.53
N PRO A 101 -3.11 -5.49 -15.74
CA PRO A 101 -2.54 -4.38 -16.50
C PRO A 101 -2.85 -3.04 -15.84
N GLU A 102 -2.05 -2.02 -16.17
CA GLU A 102 -2.31 -0.65 -15.75
C GLU A 102 -3.74 -0.19 -16.13
N PRO A 103 -4.49 0.47 -15.23
CA PRO A 103 -5.86 0.89 -15.50
C PRO A 103 -6.01 1.78 -16.75
N VAL A 104 -4.99 2.58 -17.09
CA VAL A 104 -4.97 3.36 -18.34
C VAL A 104 -5.04 2.46 -19.58
N THR A 105 -4.39 1.29 -19.54
CA THR A 105 -4.43 0.30 -20.62
C THR A 105 -5.81 -0.31 -20.73
N LEU A 106 -6.49 -0.57 -19.62
CA LEU A 106 -7.90 -1.02 -19.63
C LEU A 106 -8.81 0.03 -20.26
N ARG A 107 -8.69 1.30 -19.84
CA ARG A 107 -9.49 2.40 -20.39
C ARG A 107 -9.26 2.61 -21.89
N ARG A 108 -8.04 2.40 -22.38
CA ARG A 108 -7.73 2.42 -23.83
C ARG A 108 -8.40 1.26 -24.56
N ARG A 109 -8.35 0.03 -24.02
CA ARG A 109 -9.03 -1.14 -24.61
C ARG A 109 -10.54 -0.93 -24.69
N GLN A 110 -11.12 -0.20 -23.74
CA GLN A 110 -12.54 0.16 -23.71
C GLN A 110 -12.88 1.39 -24.60
N GLY A 111 -11.90 1.96 -25.31
CA GLY A 111 -12.12 3.14 -26.18
C GLY A 111 -12.35 4.46 -25.45
N VAL A 112 -12.20 4.50 -24.12
CA VAL A 112 -12.44 5.69 -23.28
C VAL A 112 -11.29 6.71 -23.40
N VAL A 113 -10.10 6.26 -23.79
CA VAL A 113 -8.90 7.09 -23.93
C VAL A 113 -8.32 6.93 -25.34
N LYS A 114 -7.98 8.06 -25.99
CA LYS A 114 -7.38 8.07 -27.34
C LYS A 114 -6.10 7.21 -27.39
N PRO A 115 -5.87 6.45 -28.48
CA PRO A 115 -4.64 5.69 -28.67
C PRO A 115 -3.41 6.60 -28.64
N ILE A 116 -2.29 6.06 -28.16
CA ILE A 116 -1.00 6.76 -28.25
C ILE A 116 -0.60 6.78 -29.73
N LYS A 117 -0.59 7.96 -30.37
CA LYS A 117 -0.01 8.11 -31.71
C LYS A 117 1.50 7.91 -31.61
N HIS A 118 2.03 6.83 -32.18
CA HIS A 118 3.46 6.71 -32.41
C HIS A 118 3.81 7.49 -33.67
N ASN A 119 4.76 8.41 -33.57
CA ASN A 119 5.17 9.32 -34.64
C ASN A 119 6.14 8.58 -35.60
N ASN A 120 5.69 7.47 -36.20
CA ASN A 120 6.52 6.69 -37.14
C ASN A 120 6.49 7.23 -38.58
N ASP A 121 5.62 8.20 -38.88
CA ASP A 121 5.41 8.70 -40.25
C ASP A 121 6.50 9.66 -40.77
N LYS A 122 7.52 10.00 -39.95
CA LYS A 122 8.59 10.93 -40.37
C LYS A 122 9.86 10.27 -40.94
N ILE A 123 9.92 8.93 -41.01
CA ILE A 123 11.12 8.22 -41.49
C ILE A 123 11.04 7.89 -42.99
N SER A 124 9.84 7.81 -43.58
CA SER A 124 9.65 7.50 -45.01
C SER A 124 9.96 8.67 -45.95
N GLU A 125 9.83 9.93 -45.52
CA GLU A 125 10.08 11.10 -46.39
C GLU A 125 11.56 11.44 -46.59
N ARG A 126 12.46 10.98 -45.70
CA ARG A 126 13.90 11.29 -45.81
C ARG A 126 14.71 10.32 -46.68
N LYS A 127 14.12 9.21 -47.14
CA LYS A 127 14.81 8.22 -47.99
C LYS A 127 14.59 8.42 -49.49
N SER A 128 13.80 9.41 -49.89
CA SER A 128 13.50 9.69 -51.30
C SER A 128 14.21 10.95 -51.85
N SER A 129 15.22 11.48 -51.13
CA SER A 129 15.97 12.67 -51.52
C SER A 129 17.50 12.48 -51.45
N LEU A 130 17.97 11.25 -51.58
CA LEU A 130 19.39 10.92 -51.79
C LEU A 130 19.55 10.16 -53.10
#